data_AF-A0A8D8F7R4-F1
#
_entry.id   AF-A0A8D8F7R4-F1
#
_cell.length_a   1.000
_cell.length_b   1.000
_cell.length_c   1.000
_cell.angle_alpha   90.00
_cell.angle_beta   90.00
_cell.angle_gamma   90.00
#
_symmetry.space_group_name_H-M   'P 1'
#
loop_
_entity.id
_entity.type
_entity.pdbx_description
1 polymer ?
#
loop_
_entity_poly.entity_id
_entity_poly.type
_entity_poly.pdbx_seq_one_letter_code
_entity_poly.pdbx_strand_id
1 'polypeptide(L)'
;IRAGGEDLDEALDIFLNCYRSTPCRNAPGGKSPAEILLGRPMRTSLELLRPPSKFTKDNNNKQDQQFNAKHGAKEKSFAVRDKVYAQVHQGNNWSWVAGEVIECVGRVMYNVWLPERQRLIR
;
A
#
# COMPACT_ATOMS: atom_id res chain seq x y z
N ILE A 1 -12.12 -9.52 27.45
CA ILE A 1 -12.87 -8.28 27.18
C ILE A 1 -14.33 -8.68 27.05
N ARG A 2 -15.13 -8.46 28.10
CA ARG A 2 -16.59 -8.68 28.03
C ARG A 2 -17.16 -7.40 27.43
N ALA A 3 -17.43 -7.41 26.14
CA ALA A 3 -18.22 -6.37 25.50
C ALA A 3 -19.69 -6.67 25.83
N GLY A 4 -20.38 -5.68 26.39
CA GLY A 4 -21.81 -5.78 26.63
C GLY A 4 -22.56 -5.74 25.31
N GLY A 5 -23.46 -6.71 25.11
CA GLY A 5 -24.80 -6.44 24.60
C GLY A 5 -25.03 -6.16 23.11
N GLU A 6 -24.07 -6.37 22.21
CA GLU A 6 -24.32 -6.35 20.76
C GLU A 6 -23.85 -7.67 20.13
N ASP A 7 -24.66 -8.22 19.24
CA ASP A 7 -24.33 -9.43 18.47
C ASP A 7 -23.08 -9.17 17.63
N LEU A 8 -22.20 -10.17 17.49
CA LEU A 8 -20.92 -9.98 16.78
C LEU A 8 -21.15 -9.49 15.35
N ASP A 9 -22.23 -9.95 14.73
CA ASP A 9 -22.64 -9.57 13.38
C ASP A 9 -23.03 -8.08 13.30
N GLU A 10 -23.74 -7.56 14.31
CA GLU A 10 -24.10 -6.14 14.39
C GLU A 10 -22.86 -5.26 14.56
N ALA A 11 -21.93 -5.67 15.44
CA ALA A 11 -20.66 -4.97 15.62
C ALA A 11 -19.80 -4.97 14.35
N LEU A 12 -19.81 -6.08 13.61
CA LEU A 12 -19.13 -6.20 12.32
C LEU A 12 -19.77 -5.32 11.25
N ASP A 13 -21.10 -5.27 11.19
CA ASP A 13 -21.82 -4.42 10.24
C ASP A 13 -21.56 -2.94 10.48
N ILE A 14 -21.58 -2.50 11.74
CA ILE A 14 -21.23 -1.13 12.13
C ILE A 14 -19.78 -0.82 11.73
N PHE A 15 -18.83 -1.70 12.08
CA PHE A 15 -17.42 -1.51 11.74
C PHE A 15 -17.20 -1.40 10.23
N LEU A 16 -17.77 -2.34 9.47
CA LEU A 16 -17.59 -2.40 8.03
C LEU A 16 -18.28 -1.23 7.32
N ASN A 17 -19.44 -0.80 7.79
CA ASN A 17 -20.11 0.38 7.26
C ASN A 17 -19.23 1.63 7.45
N CYS A 18 -18.71 1.86 8.67
CA CYS A 18 -17.79 2.94 8.97
C CYS A 18 -16.53 2.90 8.11
N TYR A 19 -15.88 1.73 7.99
CA TYR A 19 -14.69 1.56 7.17
C TYR A 19 -14.95 1.90 5.69
N ARG A 20 -16.08 1.44 5.14
CA ARG A 20 -16.44 1.64 3.74
C ARG A 20 -16.83 3.09 3.42
N SER A 21 -17.42 3.80 4.37
CA SER A 21 -17.87 5.19 4.17
C SER A 21 -16.82 6.25 4.52
N THR A 22 -15.78 5.91 5.29
CA THR A 22 -14.78 6.87 5.75
C THR A 22 -13.75 7.21 4.65
N PRO A 23 -13.59 8.49 4.28
CA PRO A 23 -12.56 8.93 3.33
C PRO A 23 -11.14 8.59 3.80
N CYS A 24 -10.30 8.05 2.92
CA CYS A 24 -8.92 7.70 3.24
C CYS A 24 -7.93 8.65 2.55
N ARG A 25 -7.07 9.32 3.33
CA ARG A 25 -6.07 10.28 2.79
C ARG A 25 -5.10 9.64 1.79
N ASN A 26 -4.78 8.36 1.99
CA ASN A 26 -3.83 7.63 1.13
C ASN A 26 -4.49 7.10 -0.15
N ALA A 27 -5.82 7.15 -0.22
CA ALA A 27 -6.57 6.71 -1.38
C ALA A 27 -6.55 7.79 -2.49
N PRO A 28 -6.54 7.42 -3.78
CA PRO A 28 -6.53 8.38 -4.87
C PRO A 28 -7.67 9.40 -4.77
N GLY A 29 -7.32 10.67 -4.53
CA GLY A 29 -8.29 11.75 -4.36
C GLY A 29 -9.00 11.77 -3.02
N GLY A 30 -8.44 11.13 -1.98
CA GLY A 30 -9.02 11.15 -0.64
C GLY A 30 -10.32 10.37 -0.51
N LYS A 31 -10.63 9.49 -1.47
CA LYS A 31 -11.91 8.79 -1.55
C LYS A 31 -12.05 7.69 -0.49
N SER A 32 -13.28 7.35 -0.13
CA SER A 32 -13.58 6.18 0.70
C SER A 32 -13.43 4.87 -0.09
N PRO A 33 -13.29 3.71 0.59
CA PRO A 33 -13.24 2.43 -0.09
C PRO A 33 -14.47 2.15 -0.97
N ALA A 34 -15.67 2.50 -0.50
CA ALA A 34 -16.89 2.32 -1.30
C ALA A 34 -16.95 3.27 -2.49
N GLU A 35 -16.44 4.49 -2.38
CA GLU A 35 -16.35 5.43 -3.50
C GLU A 35 -15.42 4.93 -4.61
N ILE A 36 -14.31 4.30 -4.23
CA ILE A 36 -13.37 3.72 -5.19
C ILE A 36 -14.02 2.54 -5.90
N LEU A 37 -14.70 1.67 -5.15
CA LEU A 37 -15.34 0.47 -5.69
C LEU A 37 -16.55 0.80 -6.58
N LEU A 38 -17.44 1.68 -6.11
CA LEU A 38 -18.72 1.98 -6.75
C LEU A 38 -18.64 3.17 -7.72
N GLY A 39 -17.54 3.92 -7.71
CA GLY A 39 -17.36 5.13 -8.52
C GLY A 39 -18.19 6.34 -8.07
N ARG A 40 -18.99 6.20 -7.00
CA ARG A 40 -19.87 7.23 -6.43
C ARG A 40 -19.86 7.18 -4.89
N PRO A 41 -20.16 8.28 -4.20
CA PRO A 41 -20.25 8.26 -2.74
C PRO A 41 -21.38 7.36 -2.24
N MET A 42 -21.10 6.63 -1.16
CA MET A 42 -22.08 5.82 -0.45
C MET A 42 -22.96 6.75 0.37
N ARG A 43 -24.24 6.83 0.00
CA ARG A 43 -25.24 7.63 0.71
C ARG A 43 -25.34 7.23 2.18
N THR A 44 -24.76 8.07 3.03
CA THR A 44 -24.90 7.99 4.49
C THR A 44 -25.68 9.21 5.00
N SER A 45 -26.22 9.11 6.23
CA SER A 45 -26.92 10.23 6.89
C SER A 45 -26.06 11.49 6.96
N LEU A 46 -24.77 11.34 7.24
CA LEU A 46 -23.80 12.45 7.27
C LEU A 46 -23.54 13.05 5.88
N GLU A 47 -23.58 12.24 4.83
CA GLU A 47 -23.41 12.74 3.46
C GLU A 47 -24.56 13.65 3.03
N LEU A 48 -25.79 13.33 3.43
CA LEU A 48 -26.97 14.17 3.15
C LEU A 48 -26.88 15.55 3.82
N LEU A 49 -26.14 15.65 4.92
CA LEU A 49 -25.91 16.91 5.63
C LEU A 49 -24.74 17.71 5.06
N ARG A 50 -23.97 17.14 4.12
CA ARG A 50 -22.76 17.77 3.59
C ARG A 50 -23.09 18.75 2.48
N PRO A 51 -22.68 20.03 2.57
CA PRO A 51 -22.80 20.95 1.44
C PRO A 51 -21.91 20.49 0.27
N PRO A 52 -22.29 20.79 -0.98
CA PRO A 52 -21.53 20.37 -2.16
C PRO A 52 -20.10 20.95 -2.12
N SER A 53 -19.09 20.07 -2.02
CA SER A 53 -17.69 20.46 -1.86
C SER A 53 -16.99 20.67 -3.21
N LYS A 54 -16.17 21.72 -3.32
CA LYS A 54 -15.13 21.83 -4.36
C LYS A 54 -13.88 21.10 -3.84
N PHE A 55 -13.68 19.85 -4.26
CA PHE A 55 -12.53 19.07 -3.83
C PHE A 55 -11.25 19.62 -4.50
N THR A 56 -10.33 20.17 -3.72
CA THR A 56 -8.95 20.43 -4.13
C THR A 56 -8.07 19.30 -3.65
N LYS A 57 -7.45 18.58 -4.59
CA LYS A 57 -6.41 17.59 -4.29
C LYS A 57 -5.15 18.32 -3.87
N ASP A 58 -4.84 18.29 -2.58
CA ASP A 58 -3.47 18.53 -2.15
C ASP A 58 -2.68 17.24 -2.39
N ASN A 59 -2.02 17.20 -3.55
CA ASN A 59 -0.97 16.21 -3.79
C ASN A 59 0.18 16.54 -2.82
N ASN A 60 0.31 15.74 -1.77
CA ASN A 60 1.30 15.84 -0.70
C ASN A 60 2.76 15.59 -1.18
N ASN A 61 3.15 16.05 -2.38
CA ASN A 61 4.50 15.91 -2.93
C ASN A 61 5.58 16.63 -2.09
N LYS A 62 5.19 17.65 -1.30
CA LYS A 62 6.14 18.44 -0.49
C LYS A 62 6.72 17.65 0.67
N GLN A 63 5.95 16.73 1.25
CA GLN A 63 6.40 15.91 2.38
C GLN A 63 7.47 14.91 1.94
N ASP A 64 7.26 14.24 0.80
CA ASP A 64 8.22 13.28 0.24
C ASP A 64 9.54 13.96 -0.16
N GLN A 65 9.46 15.16 -0.75
CA GLN A 65 10.64 15.94 -1.11
C GLN A 65 11.46 16.36 0.12
N GLN A 66 10.80 16.83 1.19
CA GLN A 66 11.50 17.21 2.42
C GLN A 66 12.18 16.02 3.09
N PHE A 67 11.51 14.86 3.13
CA PHE A 67 12.08 13.63 3.68
C PHE A 67 13.31 13.18 2.88
N ASN A 68 13.20 13.12 1.55
CA ASN A 68 14.30 12.69 0.68
C ASN A 68 15.53 13.61 0.80
N ALA A 69 15.31 14.93 0.90
CA ALA A 69 16.38 15.91 1.08
C ALA A 69 17.09 15.76 2.43
N LYS A 70 16.34 15.57 3.53
CA LYS A 70 16.91 15.44 4.88
C LYS A 70 17.68 14.14 5.08
N HIS A 71 17.17 13.03 4.53
CA HIS A 71 17.72 11.69 4.75
C HIS A 71 18.62 11.21 3.60
N GLY A 72 18.82 12.03 2.56
CA GLY A 72 19.62 11.65 1.39
C GLY A 72 19.09 10.42 0.67
N ALA A 73 17.77 10.20 0.69
CA ALA A 73 17.15 9.04 0.06
C ALA A 73 17.37 9.11 -1.46
N LYS A 74 18.04 8.08 -1.99
CA LYS A 74 18.28 7.92 -3.43
C LYS A 74 17.35 6.87 -3.99
N GLU A 75 16.92 7.07 -5.23
CA GLU A 75 16.17 6.05 -5.96
C GLU A 75 17.07 4.82 -6.13
N LYS A 76 16.66 3.70 -5.53
CA LYS A 76 17.32 2.40 -5.75
C LYS A 76 16.74 1.82 -7.05
N SER A 77 17.54 1.84 -8.11
CA SER A 77 17.21 1.19 -9.36
C SER A 77 18.32 0.21 -9.73
N PHE A 78 17.92 -0.94 -10.29
CA PHE A 78 18.82 -1.97 -10.80
C PHE A 78 18.52 -2.21 -12.27
N ALA A 79 19.56 -2.48 -13.05
CA ALA A 79 19.46 -2.88 -14.43
C ALA A 79 19.50 -4.40 -14.58
N VAL A 80 19.04 -4.88 -15.74
CA VAL A 80 19.20 -6.28 -16.13
C VAL A 80 20.70 -6.62 -16.17
N ARG A 81 21.06 -7.76 -15.57
CA ARG A 81 22.41 -8.28 -15.31
C ARG A 81 23.16 -7.66 -14.13
N ASP A 82 22.54 -6.77 -13.36
CA ASP A 82 23.16 -6.29 -12.12
C ASP A 82 23.29 -7.42 -11.10
N LYS A 83 24.47 -7.51 -10.48
CA LYS A 83 24.71 -8.41 -9.35
C LYS A 83 24.15 -7.81 -8.09
N VAL A 84 23.23 -8.53 -7.45
CA VAL A 84 22.52 -8.09 -6.25
C VAL A 84 22.59 -9.16 -5.17
N TYR A 85 22.37 -8.77 -3.92
CA TYR A 85 22.13 -9.71 -2.83
C TYR A 85 20.64 -9.69 -2.51
N ALA A 86 20.03 -10.87 -2.47
CA ALA A 86 18.64 -11.02 -2.09
C ALA A 86 18.52 -11.70 -0.73
N GLN A 87 17.58 -11.22 0.08
CA GLN A 87 17.26 -11.83 1.35
C GLN A 87 16.33 -13.02 1.12
N VAL A 88 16.85 -14.24 1.31
CA VAL A 88 16.10 -15.48 1.10
C VAL A 88 15.67 -16.04 2.44
N HIS A 89 14.36 -16.20 2.62
CA HIS A 89 13.78 -16.85 3.79
C HIS A 89 13.58 -18.34 3.53
N GLN A 90 14.03 -19.19 4.45
CA GLN A 90 13.82 -20.64 4.40
C GLN A 90 13.56 -21.16 5.82
N GLY A 91 12.36 -21.72 6.02
CA GLY A 91 11.90 -22.10 7.37
C GLY A 91 11.85 -20.88 8.28
N ASN A 92 12.42 -21.00 9.48
CA ASN A 92 12.48 -19.92 10.47
C ASN A 92 13.80 -19.11 10.42
N ASN A 93 14.55 -19.17 9.31
CA ASN A 93 15.81 -18.46 9.15
C ASN A 93 15.88 -17.71 7.81
N TRP A 94 16.81 -16.76 7.69
CA TRP A 94 17.06 -16.00 6.47
C TRP A 94 18.55 -15.80 6.22
N SER A 95 18.94 -15.68 4.95
CA SER A 95 20.31 -15.40 4.54
C SER A 95 20.35 -14.48 3.32
N TRP A 96 21.40 -13.66 3.22
CA TRP A 96 21.73 -12.96 1.98
C TRP A 96 22.34 -13.93 0.98
N VAL A 97 21.79 -14.00 -0.23
CA VAL A 97 22.26 -14.87 -1.31
C VAL A 97 22.57 -14.00 -2.52
N ALA A 98 23.73 -14.21 -3.15
CA ALA A 98 24.09 -13.50 -4.36
C ALA A 98 23.20 -13.93 -5.54
N GLY A 99 22.78 -12.97 -6.34
CA GLY A 99 21.93 -13.17 -7.50
C GLY A 99 22.16 -12.15 -8.59
N GLU A 100 21.45 -12.35 -9.70
CA GLU A 100 21.52 -11.49 -10.88
C GLU A 100 20.11 -11.09 -11.30
N VAL A 101 19.90 -9.79 -11.57
CA VAL A 101 18.61 -9.29 -12.05
C VAL A 101 18.39 -9.76 -13.50
N ILE A 102 17.33 -10.53 -13.74
CA ILE A 102 16.96 -10.98 -15.09
C ILE A 102 16.10 -9.92 -15.78
N GLU A 103 15.13 -9.36 -15.07
CA GLU A 103 14.20 -8.38 -15.63
C GLU A 103 13.60 -7.45 -14.56
N CYS A 104 13.18 -6.27 -15.01
CA CYS A 104 12.44 -5.31 -14.23
C CYS A 104 10.95 -5.45 -14.55
N VAL A 105 10.17 -5.92 -13.58
CA VAL A 105 8.71 -6.17 -13.73
C VAL A 105 7.91 -4.91 -13.42
N GLY A 106 8.43 -4.05 -12.54
CA GLY A 106 7.82 -2.78 -12.18
C GLY A 106 8.85 -1.85 -11.55
N ARG A 107 8.42 -0.63 -11.19
CA ARG A 107 9.34 0.43 -10.73
C ARG A 107 10.32 0.01 -9.62
N VAL A 108 9.90 -0.93 -8.76
CA VAL A 108 10.69 -1.47 -7.65
C VAL A 108 10.67 -3.00 -7.58
N MET A 109 10.11 -3.67 -8.59
CA MET A 109 9.95 -5.13 -8.61
C MET A 109 10.85 -5.73 -9.67
N TYR A 110 11.72 -6.65 -9.24
CA TYR A 110 12.74 -7.26 -10.09
C TYR A 110 12.68 -8.77 -9.96
N ASN A 111 12.81 -9.48 -11.06
CA ASN A 111 13.02 -10.92 -11.03
C ASN A 111 14.53 -11.17 -10.93
N VAL A 112 14.96 -11.86 -9.88
CA VAL A 112 16.37 -12.15 -9.58
C VAL A 112 16.63 -13.65 -9.66
N TRP A 113 17.63 -14.04 -10.46
CA TRP A 113 18.15 -15.39 -10.50
C TRP A 113 19.13 -15.61 -9.36
N LEU A 114 18.98 -16.70 -8.62
CA LEU A 114 19.93 -17.13 -7.60
C LEU A 114 20.71 -18.35 -8.11
N PRO A 115 21.96 -18.19 -8.59
CA PRO A 115 22.74 -19.31 -9.10
C PRO A 115 22.97 -20.41 -8.06
N GLU A 116 23.24 -20.03 -6.80
CA GLU A 116 23.50 -20.97 -5.70
C GLU A 116 22.31 -21.86 -5.36
N ARG A 117 21.09 -21.37 -5.62
CA ARG A 117 19.84 -22.08 -5.30
C ARG A 117 19.07 -22.53 -6.54
N GLN A 118 19.60 -22.25 -7.74
CA GLN A 118 19.00 -22.51 -9.04
C GLN A 118 17.51 -22.13 -9.10
N ARG A 119 17.15 -20.96 -8.56
CA ARG A 119 15.76 -20.50 -8.45
C ARG A 119 15.62 -19.02 -8.79
N LEU A 120 14.48 -18.68 -9.39
CA LEU A 120 14.03 -17.31 -9.57
C LEU A 120 13.25 -16.82 -8.35
N ILE A 121 13.55 -15.60 -7.89
CA ILE A 121 12.78 -14.90 -6.85
C ILE A 121 12.35 -13.52 -7.35
N ARG A 122 11.33 -12.95 -6.71
CA ARG A 122 10.77 -11.63 -7.00
C ARG A 122 10.74 -10.80 -5.72
#